data_AF-A0A6N7IYC8-F1
#
_entry.id   AF-A0A6N7IYC8-F1
#
_cell.length_a   1.000
_cell.length_b   1.000
_cell.length_c   1.000
_cell.angle_alpha   90.00
_cell.angle_beta   90.00
_cell.angle_gamma   90.00
#
_symmetry.space_group_name_H-M   'P 1'
#
loop_
_entity.id
_entity.type
_entity.pdbx_description
1 polymer ?
#
loop_
_entity_poly.entity_id
_entity_poly.type
_entity_poly.pdbx_seq_one_letter_code
_entity_poly.pdbx_strand_id
1 'polypeptide(L)'
;MAEVINPGNTMEVIPLEDLLEEVMKRKHQGLRFDQACAAFVDGNFELSYSFSDDDAYTFDTLRVVVDDLARKIPSVTAIYPCAEFYENEMRELFGCQIEMIALDYKDKLYRLNVETPMLPEAGKKALKEALCAAENSPCNDNAAGSVKNVSEDGGDK
;
A
#
# COMPACT_ATOMS: atom_id res chain seq x y z
N MET A 1 19.29 34.87 16.69
CA MET A 1 18.58 34.42 15.47
C MET A 1 18.65 32.91 15.49
N ALA A 2 17.53 32.21 15.33
CA ALA A 2 17.54 30.76 15.16
C ALA A 2 18.12 30.43 13.78
N GLU A 3 19.01 29.45 13.71
CA GLU A 3 19.50 28.93 12.43
C GLU A 3 18.36 28.13 11.78
N VAL A 4 18.02 28.48 10.53
CA VAL A 4 16.96 27.80 9.78
C VAL A 4 17.61 26.68 8.98
N ILE A 5 17.39 25.44 9.41
CA ILE A 5 17.82 24.24 8.70
C ILE A 5 16.70 23.90 7.69
N ASN A 6 17.04 23.81 6.40
CA ASN A 6 16.10 23.47 5.33
C ASN A 6 16.73 22.40 4.42
N PRO A 7 16.77 21.13 4.87
CA PRO A 7 17.23 20.05 4.04
C PRO A 7 16.18 19.76 2.96
N GLY A 8 16.66 19.45 1.75
CA GLY A 8 15.76 19.04 0.67
C GLY A 8 15.12 17.68 0.98
N ASN A 9 13.90 17.47 0.48
CA ASN A 9 13.27 16.16 0.50
C ASN A 9 14.06 15.17 -0.38
N THR A 10 14.43 14.02 0.16
CA THR A 10 14.92 12.89 -0.65
C THR A 10 13.76 11.97 -1.00
N MET A 11 13.59 11.64 -2.28
CA MET A 11 12.51 10.75 -2.71
C MET A 11 13.09 9.50 -3.37
N GLU A 12 12.68 8.34 -2.87
CA GLU A 12 13.09 7.04 -3.35
C GLU A 12 11.87 6.30 -3.91
N VAL A 13 11.93 5.88 -5.17
CA VAL A 13 10.89 5.05 -5.78
C VAL A 13 11.22 3.59 -5.51
N ILE A 14 10.29 2.89 -4.87
CA ILE A 14 10.43 1.49 -4.47
C ILE A 14 9.29 0.66 -5.07
N PRO A 15 9.50 -0.65 -5.30
CA PRO A 15 8.42 -1.55 -5.70
C PRO A 15 7.45 -1.78 -4.53
N LEU A 16 6.20 -2.14 -4.82
CA LEU A 16 5.15 -2.30 -3.80
C LEU A 16 5.49 -3.41 -2.80
N GLU A 17 6.16 -4.45 -3.26
CA GLU A 17 6.55 -5.63 -2.49
C GLU A 17 7.49 -5.26 -1.32
N ASP A 18 8.29 -4.21 -1.51
CA ASP A 18 9.28 -3.76 -0.53
C ASP A 18 8.69 -2.73 0.44
N LEU A 19 7.45 -2.26 0.23
CA LEU A 19 6.83 -1.17 1.01
C LEU A 19 6.89 -1.44 2.52
N LEU A 20 6.41 -2.61 2.97
CA LEU A 20 6.38 -2.94 4.40
C LEU A 20 7.78 -3.07 4.98
N GLU A 21 8.73 -3.66 4.23
CA GLU A 21 10.11 -3.81 4.68
C GLU A 21 10.78 -2.43 4.84
N GLU A 22 10.65 -1.55 3.85
CA GLU A 22 11.24 -0.22 3.89
C GLU A 22 10.63 0.66 4.97
N VAL A 23 9.30 0.64 5.13
CA VAL A 23 8.63 1.35 6.23
C VAL A 23 9.10 0.81 7.59
N MET A 24 9.27 -0.51 7.70
CA MET A 24 9.79 -1.13 8.92
C MET A 24 11.24 -0.72 9.20
N LYS A 25 12.09 -0.56 8.17
CA LYS A 25 13.45 -0.03 8.32
C LYS A 25 13.42 1.40 8.88
N ARG A 26 12.59 2.30 8.33
CA ARG A 26 12.42 3.67 8.85
C ARG A 26 11.99 3.68 10.32
N LYS A 27 11.07 2.79 10.69
CA LYS A 27 10.65 2.63 12.09
C LYS A 27 11.78 2.21 13.02
N HIS A 28 12.60 1.23 12.60
CA HIS A 28 13.74 0.77 13.39
C HIS A 28 14.85 1.82 13.52
N GLN A 29 15.01 2.66 12.50
CA GLN A 29 15.92 3.80 12.52
C GLN A 29 15.40 4.95 13.41
N GLY A 30 14.16 4.89 13.88
CA GLY A 30 13.57 5.89 14.77
C GLY A 30 12.91 7.06 14.06
N LEU A 31 12.77 7.01 12.73
CA LEU A 31 12.16 8.10 11.96
C LEU A 31 10.67 8.24 12.32
N ARG A 32 10.22 9.49 12.37
CA ARG A 32 8.82 9.84 12.62
C ARG A 32 8.07 9.83 11.30
N PHE A 33 6.89 9.21 11.30
CA PHE A 33 5.99 9.27 10.15
C PHE A 33 5.30 10.64 10.10
N ASP A 34 5.40 11.31 8.96
CA ASP A 34 4.86 12.66 8.77
C ASP A 34 3.54 12.67 8.03
N GLN A 35 3.50 11.98 6.89
CA GLN A 35 2.38 12.07 5.96
C GLN A 35 2.40 10.91 4.98
N ALA A 36 1.22 10.53 4.48
CA ALA A 36 1.12 9.76 3.25
C ALA A 36 0.10 10.39 2.30
N CYS A 37 0.31 10.25 0.99
CA CYS A 37 -0.57 10.80 -0.03
C CYS A 37 -0.65 9.90 -1.26
N ALA A 38 -1.84 9.84 -1.87
CA ALA A 38 -2.06 9.25 -3.17
C ALA A 38 -2.19 10.35 -4.23
N ALA A 39 -1.64 10.08 -5.41
CA ALA A 39 -1.88 10.84 -6.62
C ALA A 39 -2.22 9.88 -7.76
N PHE A 40 -2.96 10.36 -8.76
CA PHE A 40 -3.21 9.63 -9.99
C PHE A 40 -2.47 10.32 -11.14
N VAL A 41 -1.43 9.67 -11.65
CA VAL A 41 -0.50 10.23 -12.64
C VAL A 41 -0.33 9.23 -13.78
N ASP A 42 -0.54 9.69 -15.01
CA ASP A 42 -0.35 8.90 -16.23
C ASP A 42 -1.01 7.51 -16.23
N GLY A 43 -2.17 7.39 -15.58
CA GLY A 43 -2.94 6.15 -15.52
C GLY A 43 -2.63 5.27 -14.30
N ASN A 44 -1.67 5.65 -13.46
CA ASN A 44 -1.18 4.87 -12.32
C ASN A 44 -1.49 5.58 -11.00
N PHE A 45 -1.54 4.84 -9.90
CA PHE A 45 -1.50 5.42 -8.57
C PHE A 45 -0.05 5.64 -8.12
N GLU A 46 0.28 6.84 -7.67
CA GLU A 46 1.53 7.13 -6.97
C GLU A 46 1.23 7.33 -5.48
N LEU A 47 1.71 6.42 -4.63
CA LEU A 47 1.57 6.49 -3.18
C LEU A 47 2.90 6.96 -2.58
N SER A 48 2.88 8.10 -1.91
CA SER A 48 4.06 8.65 -1.24
C SER A 48 3.89 8.54 0.27
N TYR A 49 4.89 8.01 0.97
CA TYR A 49 4.96 7.90 2.43
C TYR A 49 6.21 8.64 2.91
N SER A 50 6.01 9.66 3.74
CA SER A 50 7.06 10.61 4.14
C SER A 50 7.42 10.47 5.61
N PHE A 51 8.71 10.64 5.89
CA PHE A 51 9.31 10.44 7.20
C PHE A 51 10.30 11.58 7.52
N SER A 52 10.36 11.99 8.78
CA SER A 52 11.40 12.88 9.28
C SER A 52 12.34 12.17 10.23
N ASP A 53 13.62 12.51 10.12
CA ASP A 53 14.59 12.30 11.18
C ASP A 53 14.67 13.59 12.01
N ASP A 54 14.15 13.54 13.23
CA ASP A 54 14.07 14.71 14.11
C ASP A 54 15.46 15.11 14.67
N ASP A 55 16.45 14.20 14.66
CA ASP A 55 17.82 14.44 15.14
C ASP A 55 18.73 14.97 14.01
N ALA A 56 18.64 14.36 12.83
CA ALA A 56 19.38 14.80 11.63
C ALA A 56 18.69 15.97 10.91
N TYR A 57 17.47 16.31 11.31
CA TYR A 57 16.57 17.26 10.67
C TYR A 57 16.25 16.93 9.20
N THR A 58 16.42 15.69 8.73
CA THR A 58 16.20 15.30 7.33
C THR A 58 14.77 14.86 7.06
N PHE A 59 14.39 14.87 5.78
CA PHE A 59 13.06 14.48 5.32
C PHE A 59 13.17 13.54 4.11
N ASP A 60 12.61 12.35 4.26
CA ASP A 60 12.74 11.26 3.30
C ASP A 60 11.36 10.73 2.91
N THR A 61 11.14 10.50 1.62
CA THR A 61 9.87 10.05 1.06
C THR A 61 10.06 8.75 0.28
N LEU A 62 9.34 7.70 0.67
CA LEU A 62 9.16 6.50 -0.14
C LEU A 62 8.01 6.72 -1.13
N ARG A 63 8.22 6.37 -2.40
CA ARG A 63 7.18 6.40 -3.42
C ARG A 63 6.97 5.02 -4.02
N VAL A 64 5.73 4.57 -4.03
CA VAL A 64 5.29 3.36 -4.73
C VAL A 64 4.44 3.78 -5.92
N VAL A 65 4.78 3.26 -7.10
CA VAL A 65 3.95 3.42 -8.30
C VAL A 65 3.20 2.12 -8.53
N VAL A 66 1.88 2.20 -8.59
CA VAL A 66 0.97 1.07 -8.79
C VAL A 66 0.26 1.25 -10.12
N ASP A 67 0.64 0.41 -11.08
CA ASP A 67 0.14 0.41 -12.45
C ASP A 67 -1.17 -0.38 -12.61
N ASP A 68 -1.34 -1.46 -11.86
CA ASP A 68 -2.61 -2.17 -11.73
C ASP A 68 -3.50 -1.52 -10.65
N LEU A 69 -4.54 -0.81 -11.07
CA LEU A 69 -5.45 -0.10 -10.16
C LEU A 69 -6.25 -1.03 -9.23
N ALA A 70 -6.38 -2.31 -9.56
CA ALA A 70 -7.01 -3.32 -8.70
C ALA A 70 -6.02 -3.99 -7.74
N ARG A 71 -4.72 -3.67 -7.85
CA ARG A 71 -3.66 -4.28 -7.03
C ARG A 71 -3.85 -3.93 -5.56
N LYS A 72 -3.92 -4.97 -4.73
CA LYS A 72 -4.03 -4.87 -3.28
C LYS A 72 -2.73 -4.33 -2.69
N ILE A 73 -2.84 -3.25 -1.92
CA ILE A 73 -1.74 -2.55 -1.26
C ILE A 73 -1.79 -2.90 0.23
N PRO A 74 -0.71 -3.44 0.82
CA PRO A 74 -0.69 -3.69 2.25
C PRO A 74 -0.62 -2.38 3.04
N SER A 75 -1.47 -2.24 4.05
CA SER A 75 -1.45 -1.10 4.97
C SER A 75 -0.18 -1.04 5.82
N VAL A 76 0.32 0.17 6.06
CA VAL A 76 1.45 0.43 6.96
C VAL A 76 1.04 0.67 8.41
N THR A 77 -0.27 0.65 8.72
CA THR A 77 -0.80 0.99 10.06
C THR A 77 -0.35 0.04 11.16
N ALA A 78 0.01 -1.20 10.83
CA ALA A 78 0.61 -2.12 11.79
C ALA A 78 1.96 -1.62 12.33
N ILE A 79 2.67 -0.78 11.57
CA ILE A 79 3.97 -0.19 11.93
C ILE A 79 3.79 1.24 12.46
N TYR A 80 2.99 2.04 11.75
CA TYR A 80 2.65 3.42 12.09
C TYR A 80 1.13 3.60 12.17
N PRO A 81 0.52 3.42 13.36
CA PRO A 81 -0.93 3.52 13.51
C PRO A 81 -1.52 4.85 13.04
N CYS A 82 -0.75 5.95 13.13
CA CYS A 82 -1.16 7.26 12.63
C CYS A 82 -1.41 7.32 11.12
N ALA A 83 -0.96 6.32 10.35
CA ALA A 83 -1.24 6.21 8.92
C ALA A 83 -2.72 5.94 8.61
N GLU A 84 -3.53 5.55 9.61
CA GLU A 84 -4.93 5.14 9.41
C GLU A 84 -5.77 6.19 8.70
N PHE A 85 -5.61 7.48 9.04
CA PHE A 85 -6.37 8.55 8.40
C PHE A 85 -5.99 8.71 6.93
N TYR A 86 -4.69 8.68 6.63
CA TYR A 86 -4.17 8.82 5.27
C TYR A 86 -4.62 7.65 4.40
N GLU A 87 -4.49 6.42 4.86
CA GLU A 87 -4.86 5.25 4.06
C GLU A 87 -6.37 5.13 3.85
N ASN A 88 -7.18 5.49 4.85
CA ASN A 88 -8.63 5.60 4.65
C ASN A 88 -8.96 6.71 3.63
N GLU A 89 -8.28 7.87 3.70
CA GLU A 89 -8.46 8.95 2.73
C GLU A 89 -8.08 8.51 1.31
N MET A 90 -6.95 7.82 1.12
CA MET A 90 -6.53 7.32 -0.19
C MET A 90 -7.55 6.35 -0.79
N ARG A 91 -8.10 5.44 0.03
CA ARG A 91 -9.13 4.52 -0.42
C ARG A 91 -10.43 5.26 -0.77
N GLU A 92 -10.90 6.17 0.07
CA GLU A 92 -12.17 6.87 -0.14
C GLU A 92 -12.11 7.88 -1.29
N LEU A 93 -11.02 8.64 -1.39
CA LEU A 93 -10.88 9.74 -2.35
C LEU A 93 -10.39 9.27 -3.72
N PHE A 94 -9.50 8.28 -3.77
CA PHE A 94 -8.88 7.81 -5.01
C PHE A 94 -9.27 6.38 -5.40
N GLY A 95 -9.79 5.57 -4.48
CA GLY A 95 -10.15 4.17 -4.76
C GLY A 95 -8.98 3.19 -4.68
N CYS A 96 -7.87 3.58 -4.04
CA CYS A 96 -6.72 2.69 -3.85
C CYS A 96 -7.13 1.45 -3.03
N GLN A 97 -6.74 0.26 -3.48
CA GLN A 97 -7.12 -1.01 -2.85
C GLN A 97 -6.24 -1.35 -1.63
N ILE A 98 -6.30 -0.51 -0.59
CA ILE A 98 -5.49 -0.71 0.63
C ILE A 98 -6.18 -1.73 1.56
N GLU A 99 -5.44 -2.76 1.94
CA GLU A 99 -5.93 -3.86 2.80
C GLU A 99 -5.28 -3.84 4.18
N MET A 100 -5.98 -4.41 5.16
CA MET A 100 -5.49 -4.60 6.54
C MET A 100 -5.22 -3.29 7.31
N ILE A 101 -5.95 -2.21 7.00
CA ILE A 101 -5.94 -0.98 7.79
C ILE A 101 -6.43 -1.28 9.22
N ALA A 102 -5.65 -0.92 10.23
CA ALA A 102 -5.94 -1.24 11.63
C ALA A 102 -7.29 -0.69 12.10
N LEU A 103 -7.59 0.58 11.78
CA LEU A 103 -8.89 1.21 11.99
C LEU A 103 -9.51 1.58 10.64
N ASP A 104 -10.38 0.71 10.17
CA ASP A 104 -11.08 0.88 8.89
C ASP A 104 -12.43 1.60 9.10
N TYR A 105 -12.57 2.79 8.50
CA TYR A 105 -13.79 3.60 8.56
C TYR A 105 -14.87 3.18 7.55
N LYS A 106 -14.58 2.24 6.65
CA LYS A 106 -15.50 1.63 5.67
C LYS A 106 -16.28 2.67 4.85
N ASP A 107 -15.54 3.57 4.23
CA ASP A 107 -16.06 4.65 3.37
C ASP A 107 -16.94 5.65 4.12
N LYS A 108 -16.55 5.97 5.36
CA LYS A 108 -17.26 6.91 6.25
C LYS A 108 -16.32 7.89 6.94
N LEU A 109 -15.05 7.97 6.55
CA LEU A 109 -14.15 9.01 7.04
C LEU A 109 -14.67 10.37 6.59
N TYR A 110 -15.11 10.48 5.32
CA TYR A 110 -15.77 11.68 4.79
C TYR A 110 -17.24 11.44 4.43
N ARG A 111 -18.01 12.54 4.43
CA ARG A 111 -19.36 12.56 3.87
C ARG A 111 -19.27 12.94 2.39
N LEU A 112 -19.11 11.93 1.54
CA LEU A 112 -18.96 12.12 0.10
C LEU A 112 -20.30 11.98 -0.63
N ASN A 113 -20.53 12.85 -1.62
CA ASN A 113 -21.70 12.76 -2.50
C ASN A 113 -21.45 11.86 -3.72
N VAL A 114 -20.17 11.58 -4.01
CA VAL A 114 -19.70 10.83 -5.18
C VAL A 114 -18.55 9.94 -4.73
N GLU A 115 -18.49 8.72 -5.25
CA GLU A 115 -17.40 7.78 -5.00
C GLU A 115 -16.09 8.26 -5.63
N THR A 116 -14.97 8.14 -4.91
CA THR A 116 -13.62 8.45 -5.40
C THR A 116 -13.50 9.82 -6.11
N PRO A 117 -13.89 10.93 -5.46
CA PRO A 117 -14.01 12.24 -6.10
C PRO A 117 -12.70 12.80 -6.66
N MET A 118 -11.54 12.33 -6.19
CA MET A 118 -10.22 12.80 -6.63
C MET A 118 -9.65 11.96 -7.80
N LEU A 119 -10.29 10.85 -8.15
CA LEU A 119 -9.94 10.07 -9.33
C LEU A 119 -10.62 10.66 -10.57
N PRO A 120 -9.89 10.99 -11.66
CA PRO A 120 -10.50 11.45 -12.90
C PRO A 120 -11.45 10.39 -13.50
N GLU A 121 -12.45 10.80 -14.27
CA GLU A 121 -13.45 9.88 -14.87
C GLU A 121 -12.81 8.75 -15.71
N ALA A 122 -11.74 9.05 -16.43
CA ALA A 122 -10.97 8.04 -17.16
C ALA A 122 -10.35 7.00 -16.20
N GLY A 123 -9.82 7.45 -15.07
CA GLY A 123 -9.29 6.60 -14.00
C GLY A 123 -10.37 5.76 -13.33
N LYS A 124 -11.56 6.34 -13.05
CA LYS A 124 -12.70 5.59 -12.49
C LYS A 124 -13.14 4.44 -13.39
N LYS A 125 -13.21 4.71 -14.70
CA LYS A 125 -13.52 3.68 -15.70
C LYS A 125 -12.45 2.58 -15.71
N ALA A 126 -11.17 2.95 -15.74
CA ALA A 126 -10.06 2.01 -15.72
C ALA A 126 -10.04 1.15 -14.44
N LEU A 127 -10.26 1.77 -13.27
CA LEU A 127 -10.36 1.08 -11.99
C LEU A 127 -11.51 0.07 -12.00
N LYS A 128 -12.69 0.45 -12.49
CA LYS A 128 -13.83 -0.46 -12.62
C LYS A 128 -13.53 -1.64 -13.54
N GLU A 129 -12.86 -1.41 -14.67
CA GLU A 129 -12.44 -2.46 -15.60
C GLU A 129 -11.41 -3.40 -14.97
N ALA A 130 -10.42 -2.85 -14.24
CA ALA A 130 -9.40 -3.62 -13.53
C ALA A 130 -10.01 -4.51 -12.43
N LEU A 131 -10.92 -3.97 -11.62
CA LEU A 131 -11.62 -4.73 -10.58
C LEU A 131 -12.46 -5.87 -11.18
N CYS A 132 -13.22 -5.59 -12.23
CA CYS A 132 -13.98 -6.60 -13.00
C CYS A 132 -13.06 -7.72 -13.53
N ALA A 133 -11.88 -7.37 -14.06
CA ALA A 133 -10.93 -8.35 -14.56
C ALA A 133 -10.32 -9.20 -13.42
N ALA A 134 -9.99 -8.59 -12.28
CA ALA A 134 -9.45 -9.27 -11.11
C ALA A 134 -10.44 -10.29 -10.52
N GLU A 135 -11.73 -9.95 -10.46
CA GLU A 135 -12.80 -10.86 -9.98
C GLU A 135 -13.06 -12.05 -10.93
N ASN A 136 -12.86 -11.86 -12.24
CA ASN A 136 -13.08 -12.89 -13.27
C ASN A 136 -11.83 -13.71 -13.61
N SER A 137 -10.70 -13.43 -12.96
CA SER A 137 -9.46 -14.17 -13.18
C SER A 137 -9.59 -15.58 -12.60
N PRO A 138 -9.41 -16.66 -13.38
CA PRO A 138 -9.53 -18.02 -12.86
C PRO A 138 -8.43 -18.25 -11.83
N CYS A 139 -8.84 -18.63 -10.61
CA CYS A 139 -7.94 -19.22 -9.62
C CYS A 139 -7.30 -20.47 -10.25
N ASN A 140 -6.07 -20.34 -10.75
CA ASN A 140 -5.33 -21.50 -11.23
C ASN A 140 -4.69 -22.17 -10.02
N ASP A 141 -5.45 -23.08 -9.40
CA ASP A 141 -4.96 -24.02 -8.39
C ASP A 141 -4.00 -25.02 -9.05
N ASN A 142 -2.79 -24.59 -9.39
CA ASN A 142 -1.72 -25.47 -9.81
C ASN A 142 -0.38 -25.00 -9.25
N ALA A 143 -0.15 -25.35 -7.99
CA ALA A 143 1.20 -25.47 -7.44
C ALA A 143 1.25 -26.57 -6.36
N ALA A 144 1.77 -27.72 -6.79
CA ALA A 144 2.52 -28.76 -6.06
C ALA A 144 1.92 -29.40 -4.79
N GLY A 145 1.99 -30.72 -4.59
CA GLY A 145 2.94 -31.67 -5.14
C GLY A 145 2.47 -33.11 -5.06
N SER A 146 2.88 -33.87 -6.07
CA SER A 146 2.87 -35.32 -6.09
C SER A 146 3.76 -35.84 -4.96
N VAL A 147 3.16 -36.48 -3.95
CA VAL A 147 3.91 -37.38 -3.06
C VAL A 147 3.63 -38.80 -3.53
N LYS A 148 4.64 -39.40 -4.14
CA LYS A 148 4.65 -40.83 -4.48
C LYS A 148 4.74 -41.66 -3.19
N ASN A 149 3.94 -42.72 -3.17
CA ASN A 149 3.91 -43.89 -2.29
C ASN A 149 5.15 -44.16 -1.44
N VAL A 150 4.94 -44.43 -0.15
CA VAL A 150 5.72 -45.43 0.60
C VAL A 150 4.72 -46.51 1.02
N SER A 151 4.89 -47.68 0.41
CA SER A 151 4.27 -48.93 0.81
C SER A 151 5.05 -49.50 2.00
N GLU A 152 4.42 -49.59 3.16
CA GLU A 152 4.83 -50.48 4.25
C GLU A 152 3.62 -51.29 4.68
N ASP A 153 3.55 -52.54 4.22
CA ASP A 153 2.81 -53.60 4.91
C ASP A 153 3.57 -54.89 4.68
N GLY A 154 4.48 -55.18 5.61
CA GLY A 154 5.22 -56.42 5.70
C GLY A 154 5.08 -56.98 7.10
N GLY A 155 4.52 -58.19 7.19
CA GLY A 155 4.94 -59.19 8.16
C GLY A 155 4.04 -59.39 9.37
N ASP A 156 3.19 -60.42 9.25
CA ASP A 156 2.50 -61.14 10.31
C ASP A 156 3.49 -61.87 11.26
N LYS A 157 2.94 -62.38 12.36
CA LYS A 157 3.56 -63.16 13.45
C LYS A 157 4.54 -64.26 13.06
#